data_AF-A0A2G6DNX8-F1
#
_entry.id   AF-A0A2G6DNX8-F1
#
_cell.length_a   1.000
_cell.length_b   1.000
_cell.length_c   1.000
_cell.angle_alpha   90.00
_cell.angle_beta   90.00
_cell.angle_gamma   90.00
#
_symmetry.space_group_name_H-M   'P 1'
#
loop_
_entity.id
_entity.type
_entity.pdbx_description
1 polymer ?
#
loop_
_entity_poly.entity_id
_entity_poly.type
_entity_poly.pdbx_seq_one_letter_code
_entity_poly.pdbx_strand_id
1 'polypeptide(L)'
;MNYKFLLFLTIFSPLVMAQKPLVTIINKDKQIFSYSEQDIRNDVLLATDLLNVAIMKNNISLMQKIVPVYESMLNADPILIDYAKAKIANARKDYVTAITYYRKILAVNPKLNPVRIELAQMYFLDKQA
;
A
#
# COMPACT_ATOMS: atom_id res chain seq x y z
N MET A 1 2.67 57.58 -15.07
CA MET A 1 1.27 57.54 -15.54
C MET A 1 1.29 56.82 -16.89
N ASN A 2 0.82 55.59 -17.11
CA ASN A 2 -0.09 54.70 -16.39
C ASN A 2 0.26 53.24 -16.70
N TYR A 3 0.04 52.37 -15.72
CA TYR A 3 0.19 50.91 -15.78
C TYR A 3 -0.90 50.27 -16.64
N LYS A 4 -0.55 49.24 -17.41
CA LYS A 4 -1.49 48.19 -17.77
C LYS A 4 -0.81 46.82 -17.74
N PHE A 5 -0.77 46.27 -16.53
CA PHE A 5 -0.48 44.87 -16.22
C PHE A 5 -1.52 43.98 -16.93
N LEU A 6 -1.08 43.05 -17.79
CA LEU A 6 -1.90 41.92 -18.21
C LEU A 6 -1.83 40.85 -17.11
N LEU A 7 -2.78 40.90 -16.19
CA LEU A 7 -3.07 39.83 -15.23
C LEU A 7 -3.75 38.68 -16.01
N PHE A 8 -3.02 37.59 -16.24
CA PHE A 8 -3.68 36.29 -16.41
C PHE A 8 -4.22 35.89 -15.03
N LEU A 9 -5.46 36.29 -14.75
CA LEU A 9 -6.26 35.68 -13.69
C LEU A 9 -6.61 34.28 -14.19
N THR A 10 -5.72 33.31 -13.98
CA THR A 10 -6.19 31.94 -13.87
C THR A 10 -7.06 31.91 -12.64
N ILE A 11 -8.37 31.92 -12.86
CA ILE A 11 -9.37 31.59 -11.86
C ILE A 11 -8.98 30.19 -11.36
N PHE A 12 -8.28 30.14 -10.23
CA PHE A 12 -8.16 28.91 -9.46
C PHE A 12 -9.54 28.71 -8.86
N SER A 13 -10.43 28.07 -9.62
CA SER A 13 -11.77 27.71 -9.13
C SER A 13 -11.58 26.92 -7.84
N PRO A 14 -12.23 27.29 -6.73
CA PRO A 14 -12.18 26.53 -5.48
C PRO A 14 -13.11 25.33 -5.61
N LEU A 15 -12.87 24.50 -6.63
CA LEU A 15 -13.26 23.12 -6.61
C LEU A 15 -11.98 22.34 -6.33
N VAL A 16 -11.50 22.46 -5.09
CA VAL A 16 -10.84 21.30 -4.48
C VAL A 16 -11.93 20.23 -4.52
N MET A 17 -11.98 19.47 -5.62
CA MET A 17 -12.84 18.31 -5.73
C MET A 17 -12.62 17.52 -4.46
N ALA A 18 -13.63 17.43 -3.60
CA ALA A 18 -13.55 16.58 -2.43
C ALA A 18 -13.25 15.18 -2.96
N GLN A 19 -11.98 14.77 -2.89
CA GLN A 19 -11.55 13.53 -3.49
C GLN A 19 -12.22 12.41 -2.69
N LYS A 20 -12.92 11.52 -3.40
CA LYS A 20 -13.55 10.36 -2.75
C LYS A 20 -12.46 9.60 -1.97
N PRO A 21 -12.71 9.23 -0.71
CA PRO A 21 -11.71 8.51 0.07
C PRO A 21 -11.44 7.15 -0.57
N LEU A 22 -10.15 6.83 -0.75
CA LEU A 22 -9.70 5.51 -1.17
C LEU A 22 -9.85 4.53 -0.01
N VAL A 23 -9.46 4.98 1.19
CA VAL A 23 -9.50 4.20 2.42
C VAL A 23 -10.12 4.96 3.56
N THR A 24 -10.84 4.22 4.40
CA THR A 24 -11.33 4.70 5.69
C THR A 24 -10.83 3.71 6.74
N ILE A 25 -10.14 4.23 7.77
CA ILE A 25 -9.63 3.44 8.87
C ILE A 25 -10.28 3.90 10.18
N ILE A 26 -10.48 2.94 11.08
CA ILE A 26 -10.97 3.20 12.42
C ILE A 26 -9.83 2.86 13.38
N ASN A 27 -9.41 3.84 14.18
CA ASN A 27 -8.39 3.61 15.21
C ASN A 27 -9.00 2.88 16.41
N LYS A 28 -8.15 2.55 17.38
CA LYS A 28 -8.57 1.90 18.64
C LYS A 28 -9.58 2.73 19.45
N ASP A 29 -9.54 4.05 19.30
CA ASP A 29 -10.41 5.02 19.99
C ASP A 29 -11.71 5.29 19.21
N LYS A 30 -12.00 4.46 18.20
CA LYS A 30 -13.18 4.58 17.30
C LYS A 30 -13.23 5.86 16.47
N GLN A 31 -12.12 6.60 16.38
CA GLN A 31 -12.00 7.73 15.48
C GLN A 31 -11.86 7.25 14.05
N ILE A 32 -12.57 7.93 13.15
CA ILE A 32 -12.63 7.61 11.73
C ILE A 32 -11.68 8.55 10.99
N PHE A 33 -10.72 7.98 10.28
CA PHE A 33 -9.85 8.71 9.36
C PHE A 33 -10.14 8.25 7.94
N SER A 34 -10.31 9.21 7.04
CA SER A 34 -10.57 8.95 5.62
C SER A 34 -9.50 9.63 4.79
N TYR A 35 -8.85 8.88 3.92
CA TYR A 35 -7.76 9.35 3.08
C TYR A 35 -8.10 9.15 1.61
N SER A 36 -7.93 10.20 0.82
CA SER A 36 -7.95 10.12 -0.63
C SER A 36 -6.67 9.46 -1.16
N GLU A 37 -6.67 9.10 -2.45
CA GLU A 37 -5.47 8.60 -3.09
C GLU A 37 -4.35 9.66 -3.10
N GLN A 38 -4.69 10.93 -3.31
CA GLN A 38 -3.69 12.00 -3.33
C GLN A 38 -3.04 12.22 -1.96
N ASP A 39 -3.80 12.10 -0.87
CA ASP A 39 -3.25 12.18 0.49
C ASP A 39 -2.16 11.13 0.68
N ILE A 40 -2.42 9.90 0.22
CA ILE A 40 -1.50 8.77 0.32
C ILE A 40 -0.30 8.95 -0.63
N ARG A 41 -0.52 9.45 -1.85
CA ARG A 41 0.56 9.69 -2.84
C ARG A 41 1.54 10.78 -2.39
N ASN A 42 1.06 11.75 -1.62
CA ASN A 42 1.88 12.87 -1.17
C ASN A 42 2.66 12.57 0.12
N ASP A 43 2.34 11.48 0.81
CA ASP A 43 2.94 11.13 2.09
C ASP A 43 3.32 9.65 2.14
N VAL A 44 4.61 9.38 1.89
CA VAL A 44 5.15 8.01 1.91
C VAL A 44 5.05 7.37 3.29
N LEU A 45 5.16 8.14 4.37
CA LEU A 45 5.07 7.62 5.73
C LEU A 45 3.64 7.18 6.04
N LEU A 46 2.65 8.00 5.65
CA LEU A 46 1.24 7.60 5.72
C LEU A 46 0.97 6.32 4.93
N ALA A 47 1.48 6.23 3.70
CA ALA A 47 1.30 5.04 2.86
C ALA A 47 1.95 3.79 3.49
N THR A 48 3.16 3.92 4.04
CA THR A 48 3.86 2.86 4.78
C THR A 48 3.04 2.42 6.00
N ASP A 49 2.53 3.35 6.81
CA ASP A 49 1.76 3.06 8.01
C ASP A 49 0.43 2.36 7.67
N LEU A 50 -0.28 2.84 6.65
CA LEU A 50 -1.50 2.20 6.17
C LEU A 50 -1.25 0.77 5.70
N LEU A 51 -0.16 0.53 4.97
CA LEU A 51 0.20 -0.81 4.50
C LEU A 51 0.63 -1.73 5.65
N ASN A 52 1.40 -1.22 6.61
CA ASN A 52 1.76 -1.94 7.83
C ASN A 52 0.53 -2.34 8.64
N VAL A 53 -0.42 -1.42 8.83
CA VAL A 53 -1.70 -1.72 9.49
C VAL A 53 -2.49 -2.78 8.72
N ALA A 54 -2.52 -2.69 7.39
CA ALA A 54 -3.18 -3.68 6.54
C ALA A 54 -2.56 -5.07 6.75
N ILE A 55 -1.24 -5.18 6.72
CA ILE A 55 -0.49 -6.41 6.93
C ILE A 55 -0.71 -6.98 8.34
N MET A 56 -0.57 -6.15 9.37
CA MET A 56 -0.75 -6.56 10.77
C MET A 56 -2.15 -7.10 11.04
N LYS A 57 -3.18 -6.49 10.41
CA LYS A 57 -4.58 -6.94 10.54
C LYS A 57 -4.96 -8.03 9.53
N ASN A 58 -4.03 -8.49 8.70
CA ASN A 58 -4.28 -9.36 7.55
C ASN A 58 -5.46 -8.88 6.66
N ASN A 59 -5.61 -7.56 6.54
CA ASN A 59 -6.71 -6.95 5.80
C ASN A 59 -6.37 -6.91 4.30
N ILE A 60 -6.66 -8.01 3.61
CA ILE A 60 -6.35 -8.20 2.19
C ILE A 60 -6.98 -7.12 1.30
N SER A 61 -8.20 -6.70 1.62
CA SER A 61 -8.90 -5.64 0.85
C SER A 61 -8.17 -4.30 0.95
N LEU A 62 -7.68 -3.94 2.14
CA LEU A 62 -6.90 -2.73 2.33
C LEU A 62 -5.54 -2.82 1.62
N MET A 63 -4.85 -3.97 1.70
CA MET A 63 -3.60 -4.17 0.96
C MET A 63 -3.80 -3.98 -0.55
N GLN A 64 -4.86 -4.55 -1.13
CA GLN A 64 -5.17 -4.42 -2.55
C GLN A 64 -5.39 -2.97 -3.00
N LYS A 65 -5.87 -2.09 -2.12
CA LYS A 65 -6.04 -0.66 -2.40
C LYS A 65 -4.72 0.12 -2.27
N ILE A 66 -3.93 -0.17 -1.24
CA ILE A 66 -2.73 0.62 -0.92
C ILE A 66 -1.53 0.22 -1.79
N VAL A 67 -1.33 -1.06 -2.09
CA VAL A 67 -0.15 -1.56 -2.81
C VAL A 67 0.10 -0.83 -4.15
N PRO A 68 -0.90 -0.63 -5.03
CA PRO A 68 -0.68 0.05 -6.32
C PRO A 68 -0.23 1.51 -6.16
N VAL A 69 -0.70 2.19 -5.11
CA VAL A 69 -0.33 3.57 -4.80
C VAL A 69 1.09 3.59 -4.27
N TYR A 70 1.37 2.77 -3.26
CA TYR A 70 2.67 2.69 -2.59
C TYR A 70 3.79 2.30 -3.56
N GLU A 71 3.58 1.30 -4.42
CA GLU A 71 4.57 0.85 -5.41
C GLU A 71 4.99 1.93 -6.42
N SER A 72 4.13 2.93 -6.66
CA SER A 72 4.45 4.03 -7.58
C SER A 72 5.29 5.16 -6.96
N MET A 73 5.61 5.08 -5.66
CA MET A 73 6.31 6.13 -4.92
C MET A 73 7.82 5.93 -4.98
N LEU A 74 8.58 7.02 -5.11
CA LEU A 74 10.04 7.00 -5.30
C LEU A 74 10.81 6.29 -4.16
N ASN A 75 10.30 6.36 -2.93
CA ASN A 75 10.96 5.84 -1.72
C ASN A 75 10.21 4.66 -1.10
N ALA A 76 9.39 3.96 -1.87
CA ALA A 76 8.64 2.83 -1.36
C ALA A 76 9.57 1.66 -1.01
N ASP A 77 9.39 1.09 0.18
CA ASP A 77 10.15 -0.10 0.60
C ASP A 77 9.76 -1.33 -0.25
N PRO A 78 10.67 -1.86 -1.08
CA PRO A 78 10.38 -3.02 -1.93
C PRO A 78 10.07 -4.29 -1.13
N ILE A 79 10.62 -4.45 0.08
CA ILE A 79 10.32 -5.61 0.93
C ILE A 79 8.86 -5.57 1.38
N LEU A 80 8.36 -4.39 1.75
CA LEU A 80 6.97 -4.23 2.17
C LEU A 80 5.99 -4.48 1.03
N ILE A 81 6.35 -4.06 -0.20
CA ILE A 81 5.58 -4.34 -1.42
C ILE A 81 5.51 -5.85 -1.66
N ASP A 82 6.67 -6.53 -1.70
CA ASP A 82 6.72 -7.97 -1.94
C ASP A 82 5.95 -8.75 -0.87
N TYR A 83 6.04 -8.32 0.40
CA TYR A 83 5.33 -8.98 1.49
C TYR A 83 3.81 -8.86 1.37
N ALA A 84 3.32 -7.67 1.05
CA ALA A 84 1.90 -7.46 0.79
C ALA A 84 1.41 -8.26 -0.43
N LYS A 85 2.20 -8.30 -1.52
CA LYS A 85 1.87 -9.08 -2.71
C LYS A 85 1.84 -10.58 -2.43
N ALA A 86 2.75 -11.09 -1.62
CA ALA A 86 2.74 -12.49 -1.16
C ALA A 86 1.45 -12.82 -0.39
N LYS A 87 1.04 -11.95 0.55
CA LYS A 87 -0.19 -12.10 1.32
C LYS A 87 -1.45 -12.07 0.44
N ILE A 88 -1.50 -11.15 -0.53
CA ILE A 88 -2.61 -11.07 -1.49
C ILE A 88 -2.69 -12.33 -2.35
N ALA A 89 -1.56 -12.84 -2.84
CA ALA A 89 -1.51 -14.07 -3.63
C ALA A 89 -1.95 -15.29 -2.82
N ASN A 90 -1.45 -15.42 -1.58
CA ASN A 90 -1.87 -16.47 -0.65
C ASN A 90 -3.38 -16.43 -0.40
N ALA A 91 -3.96 -15.25 -0.15
CA ALA A 91 -5.41 -15.10 0.04
C ALA A 91 -6.25 -15.56 -1.17
N ARG A 92 -5.66 -15.55 -2.37
CA ARG A 92 -6.26 -16.06 -3.62
C ARG A 92 -5.94 -17.54 -3.88
N LYS A 93 -5.23 -18.20 -2.97
CA LYS A 93 -4.66 -19.55 -3.14
C LYS A 93 -3.69 -19.67 -4.32
N ASP A 94 -3.13 -18.54 -4.77
CA ASP A 94 -2.06 -18.51 -5.75
C ASP A 94 -0.72 -18.72 -5.04
N TYR A 95 -0.48 -19.97 -4.64
CA TYR A 95 0.66 -20.35 -3.81
C TYR A 95 1.98 -20.17 -4.56
N VAL A 96 2.01 -20.43 -5.87
CA VAL A 96 3.19 -20.23 -6.73
C VAL A 96 3.63 -18.76 -6.72
N THR A 97 2.69 -17.84 -6.89
CA THR A 97 2.99 -16.40 -6.82
C THR A 97 3.40 -15.98 -5.41
N ALA A 98 2.73 -16.47 -4.37
CA ALA A 98 3.11 -16.18 -2.98
C ALA A 98 4.55 -16.64 -2.67
N ILE A 99 4.90 -17.88 -3.05
CA ILE A 99 6.25 -18.45 -2.92
C ILE A 99 7.27 -17.54 -3.61
N THR A 100 6.98 -17.09 -4.82
CA THR A 100 7.88 -16.22 -5.59
C THR A 100 8.20 -14.94 -4.84
N TYR A 101 7.20 -14.25 -4.28
CA TYR A 101 7.41 -13.03 -3.51
C TYR A 101 8.15 -13.28 -2.19
N TYR A 102 7.80 -14.32 -1.44
CA TYR A 102 8.52 -14.64 -0.19
C TYR A 102 10.00 -14.99 -0.44
N ARG A 103 10.32 -15.65 -1.57
CA ARG A 103 11.71 -15.92 -1.95
C ARG A 103 12.48 -14.64 -2.29
N LYS A 104 11.85 -13.66 -2.94
CA LYS A 104 12.48 -12.34 -3.20
C LYS A 104 12.88 -11.66 -1.88
N ILE A 105 11.97 -11.65 -0.90
CA ILE A 105 12.24 -11.06 0.42
C ILE A 105 13.42 -11.77 1.10
N LEU A 106 13.44 -13.12 1.08
CA LEU A 106 14.51 -13.89 1.72
C LEU A 106 15.84 -13.86 0.97
N ALA A 107 15.85 -13.50 -0.33
CA ALA A 107 17.08 -13.22 -1.05
C ALA A 107 17.77 -11.95 -0.55
N VAL A 108 16.98 -10.95 -0.11
CA VAL A 108 17.48 -9.70 0.48
C VAL A 108 17.81 -9.86 1.96
N ASN A 109 16.88 -10.43 2.74
CA ASN A 109 17.07 -10.68 4.16
C ASN A 109 16.81 -12.16 4.49
N PRO A 110 17.85 -13.02 4.37
CA PRO A 110 17.70 -14.43 4.64
C PRO A 110 17.28 -14.72 6.08
N LYS A 111 17.49 -13.85 7.07
CA LYS A 111 17.21 -14.16 8.49
C LYS A 111 15.84 -13.68 8.96
N LEU A 112 14.96 -13.26 8.03
CA LEU A 112 13.61 -12.81 8.36
C LEU A 112 12.70 -14.01 8.69
N ASN A 113 12.78 -14.48 9.94
CA ASN A 113 12.11 -15.69 10.41
C ASN A 113 10.59 -15.75 10.12
N PRO A 114 9.81 -14.66 10.29
CA PRO A 114 8.37 -14.70 9.96
C PRO A 114 8.13 -15.08 8.49
N VAL A 115 8.93 -14.54 7.57
CA VAL A 115 8.78 -14.82 6.13
C VAL A 115 9.24 -16.24 5.79
N ARG A 116 10.24 -16.79 6.46
CA ARG A 116 10.61 -18.21 6.31
C ARG A 116 9.47 -19.14 6.67
N ILE A 117 8.76 -18.84 7.75
CA ILE A 117 7.62 -19.63 8.21
C ILE A 117 6.48 -19.55 7.19
N GLU A 118 6.13 -18.35 6.72
CA GLU A 118 5.10 -18.18 5.71
C GLU A 118 5.47 -18.87 4.38
N LEU A 119 6.74 -18.81 3.95
CA LEU A 119 7.21 -19.55 2.78
C LEU A 119 7.05 -21.07 2.94
N ALA A 120 7.42 -21.61 4.11
CA ALA A 120 7.25 -23.03 4.40
C ALA A 120 5.79 -23.46 4.37
N GLN A 121 4.88 -22.62 4.88
CA GLN A 121 3.44 -22.84 4.78
C GLN A 121 2.97 -22.87 3.32
N MET A 122 3.45 -21.95 2.48
CA MET A 122 3.07 -21.94 1.06
C MET A 122 3.55 -23.19 0.34
N TYR A 123 4.77 -23.65 0.59
CA TYR A 123 5.25 -24.93 0.04
C TYR A 123 4.43 -26.14 0.48
N PHE A 124 3.90 -26.12 1.71
CA PHE A 124 3.04 -27.19 2.19
C PHE A 124 1.66 -27.15 1.52
N LEU A 125 1.07 -25.97 1.36
CA LEU A 125 -0.24 -25.79 0.71
C LEU A 125 -0.19 -26.08 -0.79
N ASP A 126 0.87 -25.63 -1.48
CA ASP A 126 1.08 -25.86 -2.92
C ASP A 126 1.14 -27.35 -3.27
N LYS A 127 1.73 -28.18 -2.39
CA LYS A 127 1.78 -29.63 -2.56
C LYS A 127 0.45 -30.36 -2.33
N GLN A 128 -0.54 -29.69 -1.74
CA GLN A 128 -1.83 -30.28 -1.38
C GLN A 128 -3.00 -29.75 -2.23
N ALA A 129 -2.74 -28.77 -3.09
CA ALA A 129 -3.71 -28.21 -4.02
C ALA A 129 -3.81 -29.06 -5.28
#